data_AF-X1Q2J0-F1
#
_entry.id   AF-X1Q2J0-F1
#
_cell.length_a   1.000
_cell.length_b   1.000
_cell.length_c   1.000
_cell.angle_alpha   90.00
_cell.angle_beta   90.00
_cell.angle_gamma   90.00
#
_symmetry.space_group_name_H-M   'P 1'
#
loop_
_entity.id
_entity.type
_entity.pdbx_description
1 polymer ?
#
loop_
_entity_poly.entity_id
_entity_poly.type
_entity_poly.pdbx_seq_one_letter_code
_entity_poly.pdbx_strand_id
1 'polypeptide(L)'
;MLNAFAITVIFVVVVTVVAAFVRGRRKDKCLKDFSGSLLTLQDTADKLIWGRLRVESTGIELVYGTPHKDNEGHDETSYILYKQEYPIL
;
A
#
# COMPACT_ATOMS: atom_id res chain seq x y z
N MET A 1 43.72 5.31 9.27
CA MET A 1 42.65 6.09 9.91
C MET A 1 41.61 6.43 8.86
N LEU A 2 40.33 6.28 9.18
CA LEU A 2 39.26 6.74 8.29
C LEU A 2 39.23 8.28 8.36
N ASN A 3 39.62 8.96 7.28
CA ASN A 3 39.66 10.43 7.27
C ASN A 3 38.25 11.01 7.17
N ALA A 4 38.09 12.28 7.57
CA ALA A 4 36.80 12.97 7.57
C ALA A 4 36.03 12.83 6.23
N PHE A 5 36.74 12.86 5.10
CA PHE A 5 36.15 12.63 3.78
C PHE A 5 35.51 11.24 3.61
N ALA A 6 36.17 10.18 4.07
CA ALA A 6 35.61 8.83 3.97
C ALA A 6 34.40 8.65 4.91
N ILE A 7 34.42 9.30 6.08
CA ILE A 7 33.30 9.31 7.01
C ILE A 7 32.07 9.99 6.38
N THR A 8 32.24 11.15 5.75
CA THR A 8 31.11 11.87 5.13
C THR A 8 30.52 11.11 3.95
N VAL A 9 31.34 10.48 3.11
CA VAL A 9 30.85 9.64 1.99
C VAL A 9 30.00 8.49 2.52
N ILE A 10 30.49 7.75 3.52
CA ILE A 10 29.73 6.65 4.13
C ILE A 10 28.43 7.17 4.75
N PHE A 11 28.49 8.30 5.45
CA PHE A 11 27.33 8.90 6.09
C PHE A 11 26.23 9.26 5.08
N VAL A 12 26.58 9.90 3.97
CA VAL A 12 25.60 10.25 2.91
C VAL A 12 24.98 9.00 2.30
N VAL A 13 25.77 7.97 2.02
CA VAL A 13 25.25 6.69 1.50
C VAL A 13 24.27 6.05 2.50
N VAL A 14 24.63 6.00 3.78
CA VAL A 14 23.76 5.43 4.81
C VAL A 14 22.46 6.23 4.94
N VAL A 15 22.55 7.56 5.05
CA VAL A 15 21.38 8.43 5.19
C VAL A 15 20.45 8.32 3.98
N THR A 16 20.99 8.28 2.76
CA THR A 16 20.18 8.16 1.54
C THR A 16 19.48 6.80 1.45
N VAL A 17 20.16 5.71 1.78
CA VAL A 17 19.55 4.36 1.84
C VAL A 17 18.43 4.30 2.88
N VAL A 18 18.68 4.81 4.08
CA VAL A 18 17.68 4.86 5.15
C VAL A 18 16.48 5.72 4.74
N ALA A 19 16.72 6.89 4.15
CA ALA A 19 15.66 7.77 3.69
C ALA A 19 14.80 7.12 2.58
N ALA A 20 15.43 6.47 1.60
CA ALA A 20 14.73 5.74 0.54
C ALA A 20 13.88 4.59 1.11
N PHE A 21 14.43 3.82 2.06
CA PHE A 21 13.72 2.72 2.70
C PHE A 21 12.50 3.20 3.50
N VAL A 22 12.66 4.25 4.32
CA VAL A 22 11.56 4.84 5.08
C VAL A 22 10.48 5.38 4.15
N ARG A 23 10.87 6.08 3.07
CA ARG A 23 9.92 6.63 2.09
C ARG A 23 9.14 5.52 1.37
N GLY A 24 9.80 4.43 1.00
CA GLY A 24 9.17 3.28 0.34
C GLY A 24 8.17 2.54 1.23
N ARG A 25 8.35 2.54 2.56
CA ARG A 25 7.45 1.88 3.51
C ARG A 25 6.36 2.77 4.08
N ARG A 26 6.38 4.08 3.79
CA ARG A 26 5.38 5.01 4.31
C ARG A 26 4.02 4.71 3.67
N LYS A 27 3.11 4.19 4.50
CA LYS A 27 1.71 3.98 4.16
C LYS A 27 0.95 5.31 4.28
N ASP A 28 -0.15 5.44 3.56
CA ASP A 28 -1.04 6.60 3.68
C ASP A 28 -1.62 6.63 5.11
N LYS A 29 -1.52 7.77 5.79
CA LYS A 29 -1.94 7.89 7.19
C LYS A 29 -3.48 7.79 7.30
N CYS A 30 -4.21 8.40 6.38
CA CYS A 30 -5.66 8.38 6.37
C CYS A 30 -6.15 6.94 6.17
N LEU A 31 -5.66 6.26 5.13
CA LEU A 31 -6.06 4.87 4.87
C LEU A 31 -5.65 3.95 6.01
N LYS A 32 -4.50 4.19 6.65
CA LYS A 32 -4.03 3.39 7.78
C LYS A 32 -5.00 3.45 8.96
N ASP A 33 -5.65 4.58 9.23
CA ASP A 33 -6.63 4.71 10.31
C ASP A 33 -7.90 3.87 10.05
N PHE A 34 -8.17 3.57 8.78
CA PHE A 34 -9.25 2.68 8.34
C PHE A 34 -8.83 1.20 8.21
N SER A 35 -7.55 0.89 8.43
CA SER A 35 -7.03 -0.47 8.29
C SER A 35 -7.68 -1.42 9.30
N GLY A 36 -8.19 -2.55 8.81
CA GLY A 36 -8.91 -3.56 9.58
C GLY A 36 -10.42 -3.37 9.66
N SER A 37 -10.93 -2.22 9.22
CA SER A 37 -12.36 -1.93 9.14
C SER A 37 -12.99 -2.57 7.91
N LEU A 38 -14.26 -2.97 8.04
CA LEU A 38 -15.06 -3.43 6.91
C LEU A 38 -15.61 -2.20 6.18
N LEU A 39 -15.23 -2.05 4.91
CA LEU A 39 -15.52 -0.88 4.10
C LEU A 39 -15.99 -1.32 2.72
N THR A 40 -16.63 -0.37 2.04
CA THR A 40 -17.06 -0.50 0.66
C THR A 40 -16.37 0.59 -0.15
N LEU A 41 -15.68 0.20 -1.23
CA LEU A 41 -15.10 1.09 -2.21
C LEU A 41 -15.95 1.07 -3.48
N GLN A 42 -16.06 2.23 -4.11
CA GLN A 42 -16.62 2.36 -5.45
C GLN A 42 -15.50 2.88 -6.34
N ASP A 43 -15.19 2.12 -7.39
CA ASP A 43 -14.22 2.53 -8.40
C ASP A 43 -14.85 3.56 -9.36
N THR A 44 -14.02 4.29 -10.09
CA THR A 44 -14.35 5.20 -11.20
C THR A 44 -15.18 4.54 -12.30
N ALA A 45 -15.09 3.23 -12.46
CA ALA A 45 -15.89 2.43 -13.37
C ALA A 45 -17.24 1.98 -12.78
N ASP A 46 -17.68 2.56 -11.66
CA ASP A 46 -18.92 2.22 -10.93
C ASP A 46 -18.93 0.79 -10.35
N LYS A 47 -17.75 0.15 -10.26
CA LYS A 47 -17.60 -1.17 -9.63
C LYS A 47 -17.59 -1.01 -8.12
N LEU A 48 -18.47 -1.72 -7.45
CA LEU A 48 -18.63 -1.69 -5.99
C LEU A 48 -17.94 -2.91 -5.37
N ILE A 49 -16.98 -2.68 -4.49
CA ILE A 49 -16.12 -3.70 -3.88
C ILE A 49 -16.20 -3.55 -2.36
N TRP A 50 -16.39 -4.63 -1.62
CA TRP A 50 -16.49 -4.60 -0.16
C TRP A 50 -15.45 -5.51 0.48
N GLY A 51 -15.03 -5.21 1.70
CA GLY A 51 -14.11 -6.08 2.42
C GLY A 51 -13.43 -5.40 3.59
N ARG A 52 -12.63 -6.18 4.31
CA ARG A 52 -11.77 -5.66 5.36
C ARG A 52 -10.55 -5.00 4.72
N LEU A 53 -10.39 -3.69 4.93
CA LEU A 53 -9.30 -2.93 4.36
C LEU A 53 -7.96 -3.32 4.98
N ARG A 54 -6.98 -3.61 4.14
CA ARG A 54 -5.58 -3.81 4.50
C ARG A 54 -4.74 -2.86 3.66
N VAL A 55 -4.05 -1.95 4.32
CA VAL A 55 -3.23 -0.95 3.64
C VAL A 55 -1.81 -1.48 3.49
N GLU A 56 -1.29 -1.47 2.28
CA GLU A 56 0.12 -1.78 2.00
C GLU A 56 0.85 -0.57 1.45
N SER A 57 2.19 -0.63 1.38
CA SER A 57 2.97 0.50 0.87
C SER A 57 2.77 0.73 -0.64
N THR A 58 2.38 -0.32 -1.36
CA THR A 58 2.19 -0.36 -2.81
C THR A 58 0.74 -0.19 -3.26
N GLY A 59 -0.21 -0.25 -2.33
CA GLY A 59 -1.63 -0.31 -2.65
C GLY A 59 -2.52 -0.56 -1.43
N ILE A 60 -3.75 -0.97 -1.71
CA ILE A 60 -4.71 -1.43 -0.71
C ILE A 60 -5.28 -2.79 -1.13
N GLU A 61 -5.61 -3.60 -0.14
CA GLU A 61 -6.27 -4.89 -0.32
C GLU A 61 -7.58 -4.88 0.48
N LEU A 62 -8.66 -5.37 -0.11
CA LEU A 62 -9.93 -5.61 0.54
C LEU A 62 -10.11 -7.12 0.68
N VAL A 63 -10.07 -7.62 1.91
CA VAL A 63 -10.25 -9.04 2.19
C VAL A 63 -11.73 -9.34 2.39
N TYR A 64 -12.30 -10.24 1.60
CA TYR A 64 -13.69 -10.64 1.75
C TYR A 64 -13.86 -11.51 3.02
N GLY A 65 -14.95 -11.30 3.76
CA GLY A 65 -15.24 -12.11 4.96
C GLY A 65 -15.61 -13.56 4.65
N THR A 66 -16.07 -13.82 3.43
CA THR A 66 -16.44 -15.12 2.86
C THR A 66 -16.04 -15.11 1.39
N PRO A 67 -15.61 -16.25 0.81
CA PRO A 67 -15.26 -16.34 -0.61
C PRO A 67 -16.41 -15.79 -1.47
N HIS A 68 -16.09 -14.85 -2.33
CA HIS A 68 -17.05 -14.21 -3.23
C HIS A 68 -16.82 -14.72 -4.65
N LYS A 69 -17.90 -15.04 -5.36
CA LYS A 69 -17.81 -15.33 -6.80
C LYS A 69 -17.91 -14.06 -7.59
N ASP A 70 -16.89 -13.78 -8.40
CA ASP A 70 -16.93 -12.67 -9.33
C ASP A 70 -17.95 -12.91 -10.47
N ASN A 71 -18.10 -11.92 -11.35
CA ASN A 71 -19.01 -12.00 -12.49
C ASN A 71 -18.59 -13.03 -13.54
N GLU A 72 -17.36 -13.55 -13.49
CA GLU A 72 -16.81 -14.56 -14.39
C GLU A 72 -16.87 -15.97 -13.77
N GLY A 73 -17.31 -16.08 -12.51
CA GLY A 73 -17.52 -17.33 -11.77
C GLY A 73 -16.30 -17.79 -10.95
N HIS A 74 -15.27 -16.96 -10.80
CA HIS A 74 -14.08 -17.23 -10.01
C HIS A 74 -14.32 -16.96 -8.52
N ASP A 75 -13.86 -17.87 -7.67
CA ASP A 75 -13.86 -17.67 -6.22
C ASP A 75 -12.70 -16.74 -5.83
N GLU A 76 -13.03 -15.52 -5.44
CA GLU A 76 -12.09 -14.51 -4.93
C GLU A 76 -12.13 -14.46 -3.39
N THR A 77 -10.96 -14.34 -2.78
CA THR A 77 -10.81 -14.14 -1.32
C THR A 77 -10.47 -12.70 -0.94
N SER A 78 -9.91 -11.94 -1.88
CA SER A 78 -9.60 -10.53 -1.70
C SER A 78 -9.54 -9.81 -3.05
N TYR A 79 -9.63 -8.50 -2.98
CA TYR A 79 -9.47 -7.60 -4.11
C TYR A 79 -8.33 -6.62 -3.84
N ILE A 80 -7.39 -6.48 -4.77
CA ILE A 80 -6.19 -5.65 -4.61
C ILE A 80 -6.29 -4.47 -5.57
N LEU A 81 -6.08 -3.25 -5.05
CA LEU A 81 -5.84 -2.06 -5.86
C LEU A 81 -4.40 -1.58 -5.63
N TYR A 82 -3.66 -1.43 -6.72
CA TYR A 82 -2.34 -0.80 -6.71
C TYR A 82 -2.46 0.71 -6.75
N LYS A 83 -1.47 1.41 -6.17
CA LYS A 83 -1.42 2.88 -6.18
C LYS A 83 -1.57 3.53 -7.56
N GLN A 84 -1.23 2.82 -8.63
CA GLN A 84 -1.36 3.34 -9.99
C GLN A 84 -2.83 3.40 -10.45
N GLU A 85 -3.67 2.56 -9.87
CA GLU A 85 -5.08 2.37 -10.23
C GLU A 85 -6.00 3.36 -9.51
N TYR A 86 -5.52 3.98 -8.41
CA TYR A 86 -6.25 5.05 -7.70
C TYR A 86 -5.36 6.28 -7.53
N PRO A 87 -5.07 7.03 -8.62
CA PRO A 87 -4.25 8.22 -8.53
C PRO A 87 -4.84 9.21 -7.51
N ILE A 88 -3.96 9.74 -6.67
CA ILE A 88 -4.30 10.80 -5.71
C ILE A 88 -4.69 12.02 -6.56
N LEU A 89 -5.95 12.45 -6.45
CA LEU A 89 -6.46 13.69 -7.05
C LEU A 89 -5.61 14.90 -6.63
#